data_AF-A0A914CI73-F1
#
_entry.id   AF-A0A914CI73-F1
#
_cell.length_a   1.000
_cell.length_b   1.000
_cell.length_c   1.000
_cell.angle_alpha   90.00
_cell.angle_beta   90.00
_cell.angle_gamma   90.00
#
_symmetry.space_group_name_H-M   'P 1'
#
loop_
_entity.id
_entity.type
_entity.pdbx_description
1 polymer ?
#
loop_
_entity_poly.entity_id
_entity_poly.type
_entity_poly.pdbx_seq_one_letter_code
_entity_poly.pdbx_strand_id
1 'polypeptide(L)'
;MDVFKLLFLGLLLFYANAAPSAVRLFVLSMDHIPTGPSSGKHDSPIWPAWWLAGDDHWNSEFDMFEGYEPDDRAFITLHNWDPELHGNCTIPENITQYYNGSGSTSKRMSQFSPRGTSLGPFNQAGGGVYAMQWDHENFIREWTFVKPNVPADLLDGNPNPNPDTWGMPNAYFPFGKNCNPETINNMYLIFDIAFCGSTATDECKNIVRMQPEAFNETYFLINYMKVFCRPNEQCLTGIYGSG
;
A
#
# COMPACT_ATOMS: atom_id res chain seq x y z
N MET A 1 -0.08 29.96 -5.60
CA MET A 1 0.12 29.75 -4.15
C MET A 1 -0.91 28.75 -3.69
N ASP A 2 -0.53 27.48 -3.90
CA ASP A 2 -0.74 26.30 -3.07
C ASP A 2 -1.91 26.29 -2.09
N VAL A 3 -2.87 25.42 -2.36
CA VAL A 3 -3.68 24.79 -1.32
C VAL A 3 -3.51 23.27 -1.44
N PHE A 4 -2.27 22.80 -1.43
CA PHE A 4 -1.96 21.46 -0.94
C PHE A 4 -1.78 21.58 0.57
N LYS A 5 -2.86 21.42 1.33
CA LYS A 5 -2.72 20.94 2.70
C LYS A 5 -2.65 19.42 2.62
N LEU A 6 -1.47 18.90 2.29
CA LEU A 6 -1.10 17.59 2.83
C LEU A 6 -1.17 17.77 4.35
N LEU A 7 -2.11 17.08 5.00
CA LEU A 7 -1.90 16.72 6.39
C LEU A 7 -0.82 15.63 6.38
N PHE A 8 0.43 16.07 6.33
CA PHE A 8 1.58 15.26 6.69
C PHE A 8 1.46 14.93 8.18
N LEU A 9 0.67 13.90 8.51
CA LEU A 9 0.71 13.27 9.82
C LEU A 9 1.90 12.30 9.83
N GLY A 10 3.10 12.88 9.82
CA GLY A 10 4.37 12.17 10.00
C GLY A 10 4.88 11.46 8.76
N LEU A 11 5.92 12.01 8.15
CA LEU A 11 6.83 11.23 7.31
C LEU A 11 7.62 10.30 8.24
N LEU A 12 7.09 9.11 8.52
CA LEU A 12 7.87 8.02 9.10
C LEU A 12 8.78 7.47 7.99
N LEU A 13 9.93 8.12 7.80
CA LEU A 13 10.98 7.65 6.88
C LEU A 13 11.53 6.32 7.38
N PHE A 14 10.89 5.22 7.01
CA PHE A 14 11.50 3.90 7.05
C PHE A 14 12.17 3.66 5.72
N TYR A 15 13.50 3.54 5.76
CA TYR A 15 14.29 3.19 4.60
C TYR A 15 14.12 1.68 4.34
N ALA A 16 13.34 1.35 3.33
CA ALA A 16 13.13 0.00 2.82
C ALA A 16 14.13 -0.24 1.67
N ASN A 17 15.26 -0.83 2.01
CA ASN A 17 16.22 -1.30 1.01
C ASN A 17 16.27 -2.82 1.03
N ALA A 18 15.93 -3.42 -0.10
CA ALA A 18 16.29 -4.78 -0.40
C ALA A 18 17.56 -4.72 -1.23
N ALA A 19 18.71 -4.99 -0.62
CA ALA A 19 19.95 -5.19 -1.36
C ALA A 19 19.73 -6.27 -2.44
N PRO A 20 20.54 -6.33 -3.52
CA PRO A 20 20.49 -7.43 -4.47
C PRO A 20 20.48 -8.78 -3.71
N SER A 21 19.58 -9.70 -4.06
CA SER A 21 19.25 -10.97 -3.37
C SER A 21 18.48 -10.90 -2.02
N ALA A 22 18.12 -9.72 -1.51
CA ALA A 22 17.42 -9.59 -0.25
C ALA A 22 15.93 -9.89 -0.36
N VAL A 23 15.40 -10.55 0.67
CA VAL A 23 13.95 -10.74 0.85
C VAL A 23 13.51 -10.08 2.13
N ARG A 24 12.51 -9.21 2.01
CA ARG A 24 11.93 -8.45 3.12
C ARG A 24 10.44 -8.75 3.22
N LEU A 25 9.93 -8.80 4.44
CA LEU A 25 8.51 -8.88 4.71
C LEU A 25 8.11 -7.69 5.57
N PHE A 26 7.24 -6.85 5.03
CA PHE A 26 6.65 -5.70 5.71
C PHE A 26 5.29 -6.13 6.23
N VAL A 27 5.01 -5.86 7.50
CA VAL A 27 3.73 -6.18 8.14
C VAL A 27 3.22 -4.94 8.84
N LEU A 28 2.02 -4.51 8.49
CA LEU A 28 1.32 -3.39 9.10
C LEU A 28 0.00 -3.88 9.67
N SER A 29 -0.15 -3.77 10.98
CA SER A 29 -1.44 -3.98 11.65
C SER A 29 -2.10 -2.64 11.94
N MET A 30 -3.37 -2.53 11.57
CA MET A 30 -4.18 -1.35 11.82
C MET A 30 -5.55 -1.78 12.33
N ASP A 31 -6.08 -1.03 13.29
CA ASP A 31 -7.47 -1.15 13.73
C ASP A 31 -8.41 -0.24 12.93
N HIS A 32 -7.85 0.76 12.24
CA HIS A 32 -8.60 1.73 11.45
C HIS A 32 -7.77 2.27 10.29
N ILE A 33 -8.40 2.47 9.12
CA ILE A 33 -7.87 3.24 7.99
C ILE A 33 -8.79 4.41 7.64
N PRO A 34 -8.29 5.50 7.05
CA PRO A 34 -9.08 6.70 6.83
C PRO A 34 -10.30 6.43 5.95
N THR A 35 -11.46 6.84 6.45
CA THR A 35 -12.71 6.93 5.71
C THR A 35 -13.26 8.33 5.88
N GLY A 36 -14.23 8.72 5.05
CA GLY A 36 -14.69 10.10 5.04
C GLY A 36 -15.90 10.30 4.14
N PRO A 37 -16.27 11.56 3.88
CA PRO A 37 -17.44 11.85 3.05
C PRO A 37 -17.27 11.22 1.66
N SER A 38 -18.37 10.72 1.11
CA SER A 38 -18.45 10.31 -0.28
C SER A 38 -19.51 11.15 -0.96
N SER A 39 -19.15 11.82 -2.05
CA SER A 39 -20.08 12.58 -2.89
C SER A 39 -20.64 11.73 -4.04
N GLY A 40 -20.23 10.46 -4.15
CA GLY A 40 -20.54 9.57 -5.28
C GLY A 40 -19.30 9.13 -6.05
N LYS A 41 -19.49 8.51 -7.23
CA LYS A 41 -18.38 7.95 -8.02
C LYS A 41 -17.43 9.06 -8.49
N HIS A 42 -16.17 8.96 -8.06
CA HIS A 42 -14.99 9.74 -8.46
C HIS A 42 -14.72 11.09 -7.77
N ASP A 43 -15.49 11.47 -6.74
CA ASP A 43 -15.28 12.75 -6.03
C ASP A 43 -15.16 12.58 -4.50
N SER A 44 -14.57 11.47 -4.02
CA SER A 44 -14.25 11.36 -2.58
C SER A 44 -13.28 12.47 -2.20
N PRO A 45 -13.59 13.28 -1.17
CA PRO A 45 -12.70 14.36 -0.76
C PRO A 45 -11.41 13.89 -0.09
N ILE A 46 -11.31 12.60 0.23
CA ILE A 46 -10.10 12.00 0.81
C ILE A 46 -9.51 10.97 -0.15
N TRP A 47 -8.20 10.89 -0.12
CA TRP A 47 -7.42 9.90 -0.84
C TRP A 47 -6.29 9.44 0.09
N PRO A 48 -6.59 8.51 1.01
CA PRO A 48 -5.57 7.92 1.88
C PRO A 48 -4.70 6.92 1.13
N ALA A 49 -3.43 6.91 1.48
CA ALA A 49 -2.45 6.00 0.92
C ALA A 49 -1.44 5.52 1.96
N TRP A 50 -0.99 4.28 1.78
CA TRP A 50 0.22 3.74 2.35
C TRP A 50 1.03 3.05 1.26
N TRP A 51 2.19 3.60 1.01
CA TRP A 51 2.94 3.35 -0.21
C TRP A 51 4.43 3.49 0.03
N LEU A 52 5.19 3.10 -0.98
CA LEU A 52 6.64 3.12 -0.99
C LEU A 52 7.11 3.95 -2.18
N ALA A 53 8.02 4.90 -1.96
CA ALA A 53 8.58 5.74 -3.02
C ALA A 53 10.10 5.62 -3.07
N GLY A 54 10.69 5.38 -4.24
CA GLY A 54 12.13 5.37 -4.44
C GLY A 54 12.78 6.76 -4.24
N ASP A 55 14.12 6.78 -4.08
CA ASP A 55 14.93 8.02 -4.00
C ASP A 55 14.63 9.00 -5.15
N ASP A 56 14.38 8.45 -6.34
CA ASP A 56 13.74 9.15 -7.44
C ASP A 56 12.34 8.56 -7.58
N HIS A 57 11.31 9.34 -7.26
CA HIS A 57 9.92 8.91 -7.34
C HIS A 57 9.54 8.51 -8.79
N TRP A 58 10.26 9.03 -9.79
CA TRP A 58 10.08 8.60 -11.18
C TRP A 58 10.72 7.25 -11.48
N ASN A 59 11.62 6.77 -10.63
CA ASN A 59 12.14 5.41 -10.70
C ASN A 59 11.12 4.43 -10.14
N SER A 60 10.57 4.55 -8.94
CA SER A 60 9.56 3.55 -8.53
C SER A 60 8.64 4.01 -7.44
N GLU A 61 7.38 3.61 -7.55
CA GLU A 61 6.36 3.80 -6.54
C GLU A 61 5.53 2.52 -6.42
N PHE A 62 5.36 2.03 -5.19
CA PHE A 62 4.53 0.87 -4.89
C PHE A 62 3.48 1.22 -3.85
N ASP A 63 2.23 1.22 -4.27
CA ASP A 63 1.06 1.47 -3.44
C ASP A 63 0.58 0.15 -2.87
N MET A 64 0.81 -0.04 -1.57
CA MET A 64 0.33 -1.22 -0.86
C MET A 64 -1.13 -1.06 -0.46
N PHE A 65 -1.53 0.18 -0.17
CA PHE A 65 -2.90 0.58 0.00
C PHE A 65 -3.08 1.95 -0.62
N GLU A 66 -4.03 2.04 -1.54
CA GLU A 66 -4.61 3.28 -2.00
C GLU A 66 -6.12 3.07 -2.09
N GLY A 67 -6.92 4.07 -1.73
CA GLY A 67 -8.37 3.90 -1.71
C GLY A 67 -9.13 5.21 -1.71
N TYR A 68 -10.34 5.16 -2.24
CA TYR A 68 -11.32 6.24 -2.10
C TYR A 68 -12.72 5.64 -2.02
N GLU A 69 -13.58 6.28 -1.22
CA GLU A 69 -14.97 5.87 -1.11
C GLU A 69 -15.72 6.12 -2.43
N PRO A 70 -16.66 5.26 -2.86
CA PRO A 70 -17.24 4.14 -2.11
C PRO A 70 -16.69 2.76 -2.53
N ASP A 71 -15.45 2.65 -3.05
CA ASP A 71 -14.88 1.32 -3.31
C ASP A 71 -14.62 0.62 -1.97
N ASP A 72 -14.76 -0.71 -1.94
CA ASP A 72 -14.51 -1.54 -0.76
C ASP A 72 -13.25 -2.39 -0.91
N ARG A 73 -12.46 -2.09 -1.94
CA ARG A 73 -11.16 -2.67 -2.26
C ARG A 73 -10.07 -1.60 -2.16
N ALA A 74 -8.88 -2.02 -1.79
CA ALA A 74 -7.68 -1.21 -1.99
C ALA A 74 -7.20 -1.37 -3.44
N PHE A 75 -6.74 -0.29 -4.04
CA PHE A 75 -5.88 -0.31 -5.22
C PHE A 75 -4.48 -0.68 -4.75
N ILE A 76 -3.89 -1.69 -5.37
CA ILE A 76 -2.51 -2.12 -5.12
C ILE A 76 -1.78 -1.95 -6.43
N THR A 77 -0.85 -1.00 -6.49
CA THR A 77 -0.27 -0.57 -7.76
C THR A 77 1.25 -0.50 -7.68
N LEU A 78 1.90 -0.96 -8.74
CA LEU A 78 3.31 -0.69 -8.98
C LEU A 78 3.41 0.26 -10.17
N HIS A 79 3.98 1.43 -9.93
CA HIS A 79 4.27 2.45 -10.93
C HIS A 79 5.69 2.29 -11.43
N ASN A 80 5.83 2.16 -12.75
CA ASN A 80 7.08 1.95 -13.45
C ASN A 80 7.20 3.01 -14.56
N TRP A 81 7.11 4.28 -14.15
CA TRP A 81 6.82 5.47 -14.96
C TRP A 81 7.64 5.62 -16.26
N ASP A 82 8.85 5.07 -16.30
CA ASP A 82 9.75 5.02 -17.47
C ASP A 82 9.98 3.59 -18.03
N PRO A 83 9.24 3.18 -19.08
CA PRO A 83 9.41 1.86 -19.70
C PRO A 83 10.82 1.59 -20.24
N GLU A 84 11.64 2.61 -20.51
CA GLU A 84 13.02 2.43 -20.98
C GLU A 84 13.95 1.95 -19.85
N LEU A 85 13.68 2.38 -18.61
CA LEU A 85 14.42 1.97 -17.42
C LEU A 85 13.89 0.63 -16.87
N HIS A 86 12.56 0.50 -16.83
CA HIS A 86 11.85 -0.62 -16.20
C HIS A 86 11.72 -1.85 -17.08
N GLY A 87 11.73 -1.66 -18.40
CA GLY A 87 11.23 -2.67 -19.32
C GLY A 87 9.71 -2.78 -19.30
N ASN A 88 9.20 -3.86 -19.91
CA ASN A 88 7.79 -4.14 -20.04
C ASN A 88 7.31 -5.05 -18.91
N CYS A 89 7.09 -4.45 -17.73
CA CYS A 89 6.51 -5.13 -16.58
C CYS A 89 5.03 -5.45 -16.84
N THR A 90 4.64 -6.72 -16.73
CA THR A 90 3.26 -7.15 -16.91
C THR A 90 2.84 -8.16 -15.85
N ILE A 91 1.58 -8.07 -15.43
CA ILE A 91 0.96 -9.09 -14.60
C ILE A 91 0.60 -10.29 -15.50
N PRO A 92 1.02 -11.52 -15.17
CA PRO A 92 0.69 -12.71 -15.94
C PRO A 92 -0.82 -12.93 -16.02
N GLU A 93 -1.33 -13.35 -17.18
CA GLU A 93 -2.77 -13.54 -17.42
C GLU A 93 -3.41 -14.52 -16.43
N ASN A 94 -2.70 -15.60 -16.10
CA ASN A 94 -3.16 -16.58 -15.13
C ASN A 94 -3.29 -15.99 -13.72
N ILE A 95 -2.61 -14.89 -13.39
CA ILE A 95 -2.75 -14.17 -12.13
C ILE A 95 -3.91 -13.17 -12.22
N THR A 96 -4.06 -12.48 -13.35
CA THR A 96 -5.16 -11.50 -13.57
C THR A 96 -6.56 -12.10 -13.44
N GLN A 97 -6.75 -13.38 -13.75
CA GLN A 97 -8.04 -14.06 -13.62
C GLN A 97 -8.52 -14.16 -12.16
N TYR A 98 -7.61 -14.15 -11.18
CA TYR A 98 -7.95 -14.29 -9.76
C TYR A 98 -8.27 -12.95 -9.08
N TYR A 99 -7.83 -11.83 -9.66
CA TYR A 99 -8.01 -10.49 -9.10
C TYR A 99 -8.84 -9.61 -10.03
N ASN A 100 -10.16 -9.77 -9.93
CA ASN A 100 -11.15 -9.14 -10.79
C ASN A 100 -10.96 -7.60 -10.84
N GLY A 101 -10.40 -7.09 -11.95
CA GLY A 101 -10.07 -5.67 -12.15
C GLY A 101 -8.58 -5.37 -12.40
N SER A 102 -7.69 -6.37 -12.31
CA SER A 102 -6.26 -6.16 -12.58
C SER A 102 -5.97 -5.66 -14.00
N GLY A 103 -4.93 -4.85 -14.16
CA GLY A 103 -4.47 -4.39 -15.47
C GLY A 103 -3.00 -3.99 -15.48
N SER A 104 -2.37 -4.10 -16.64
CA SER A 104 -0.99 -3.65 -16.85
C SER A 104 -0.92 -2.74 -18.07
N THR A 105 -0.16 -1.66 -17.95
CA THR A 105 0.31 -0.82 -19.05
C THR A 105 1.82 -0.75 -18.98
N SER A 106 2.45 -0.09 -19.95
CA SER A 106 3.91 0.11 -19.90
C SER A 106 4.38 0.93 -18.68
N LYS A 107 3.50 1.67 -18.01
CA LYS A 107 3.84 2.60 -16.92
C LYS A 107 3.24 2.24 -15.56
N ARG A 108 2.35 1.25 -15.51
CA ARG A 108 1.76 0.78 -14.25
C ARG A 108 1.28 -0.66 -14.33
N MET A 109 1.29 -1.33 -13.20
CA MET A 109 0.58 -2.58 -12.96
C MET A 109 -0.34 -2.39 -11.77
N SER A 110 -1.63 -2.67 -11.91
CA SER A 110 -2.62 -2.49 -10.84
C SER A 110 -3.37 -3.79 -10.58
N GLN A 111 -3.58 -4.09 -9.31
CA GLN A 111 -4.41 -5.16 -8.77
C GLN A 111 -5.29 -4.59 -7.66
N PHE A 112 -6.16 -5.42 -7.10
CA PHE A 112 -7.09 -5.01 -6.06
C PHE A 112 -7.02 -5.97 -4.88
N SER A 113 -7.16 -5.44 -3.66
CA SER A 113 -7.52 -6.30 -2.53
C SER A 113 -8.88 -6.98 -2.79
N PRO A 114 -9.24 -8.05 -2.05
CA PRO A 114 -10.57 -8.63 -2.14
C PRO A 114 -11.66 -7.59 -1.82
N ARG A 115 -12.86 -7.77 -2.37
CA ARG A 115 -14.01 -6.92 -2.04
C ARG A 115 -14.33 -7.01 -0.55
N GLY A 116 -14.62 -5.87 0.06
CA GLY A 116 -15.01 -5.79 1.46
C GLY A 116 -13.86 -5.95 2.44
N THR A 117 -12.60 -5.80 1.99
CA THR A 117 -11.42 -5.89 2.87
C THR A 117 -10.70 -4.57 3.06
N SER A 118 -11.27 -3.46 2.58
CA SER A 118 -10.67 -2.13 2.64
C SER A 118 -11.69 -1.10 3.14
N LEU A 119 -11.24 0.12 3.39
CA LEU A 119 -12.02 1.29 3.81
C LEU A 119 -13.09 0.97 4.88
N GLY A 120 -14.35 1.36 4.67
CA GLY A 120 -15.44 1.13 5.62
C GLY A 120 -15.52 -0.32 6.13
N PRO A 121 -15.57 -1.34 5.25
CA PRO A 121 -15.55 -2.75 5.66
C PRO A 121 -14.35 -3.17 6.51
N PHE A 122 -13.15 -2.66 6.24
CA PHE A 122 -11.97 -2.92 7.07
C PHE A 122 -12.19 -2.39 8.50
N ASN A 123 -12.67 -1.16 8.63
CA ASN A 123 -12.94 -0.54 9.94
C ASN A 123 -14.08 -1.26 10.69
N GLN A 124 -15.13 -1.68 9.98
CA GLN A 124 -16.26 -2.44 10.56
C GLN A 124 -15.83 -3.81 11.10
N ALA A 125 -14.82 -4.44 10.48
CA ALA A 125 -14.22 -5.67 10.99
C ALA A 125 -13.35 -5.45 12.24
N GLY A 126 -13.12 -4.20 12.66
CA GLY A 126 -12.17 -3.84 13.72
C GLY A 126 -10.72 -3.86 13.23
N GLY A 127 -10.52 -3.68 11.92
CA GLY A 127 -9.23 -3.64 11.26
C GLY A 127 -8.65 -5.00 10.89
N GLY A 128 -7.34 -5.07 10.79
CA GLY A 128 -6.65 -6.17 10.12
C GLY A 128 -5.14 -5.99 9.99
N VAL A 129 -4.58 -6.72 9.03
CA VAL A 129 -3.15 -6.74 8.71
C VAL A 129 -2.98 -6.67 7.21
N TYR A 130 -2.14 -5.75 6.75
CA TYR A 130 -1.56 -5.79 5.42
C TYR A 130 -0.13 -6.29 5.51
N ALA A 131 0.25 -7.17 4.59
CA ALA A 131 1.59 -7.75 4.54
C ALA A 131 2.13 -7.71 3.11
N MET A 132 3.37 -7.28 2.94
CA MET A 132 4.07 -7.28 1.65
C MET A 132 5.37 -8.05 1.78
N GLN A 133 5.54 -9.11 0.98
CA GLN A 133 6.84 -9.70 0.76
C GLN A 133 7.44 -9.14 -0.51
N TRP A 134 8.64 -8.59 -0.36
CA TRP A 134 9.45 -8.09 -1.45
C TRP A 134 10.70 -8.96 -1.58
N ASP A 135 10.73 -9.76 -2.64
CA ASP A 135 11.91 -10.49 -3.11
C ASP A 135 12.50 -9.70 -4.28
N HIS A 136 13.62 -9.00 -4.02
CA HIS A 136 14.13 -7.98 -4.93
C HIS A 136 14.30 -8.49 -6.36
N GLU A 137 14.76 -9.72 -6.54
CA GLU A 137 15.05 -10.27 -7.87
C GLU A 137 13.81 -10.86 -8.57
N ASN A 138 12.78 -11.22 -7.80
CA ASN A 138 11.74 -12.12 -8.28
C ASN A 138 10.34 -11.50 -8.28
N PHE A 139 9.93 -10.83 -7.21
CA PHE A 139 8.57 -10.31 -7.09
C PHE A 139 8.35 -9.34 -5.93
N ILE A 140 7.24 -8.61 -6.02
CA ILE A 140 6.48 -8.16 -4.86
C ILE A 140 5.18 -8.94 -4.80
N ARG A 141 4.80 -9.41 -3.60
CA ARG A 141 3.47 -9.97 -3.34
C ARG A 141 2.88 -9.42 -2.05
N GLU A 142 1.58 -9.21 -2.04
CA GLU A 142 0.85 -8.55 -0.97
C GLU A 142 -0.32 -9.42 -0.48
N TRP A 143 -0.68 -9.29 0.80
CA TRP A 143 -1.89 -9.84 1.39
C TRP A 143 -2.56 -8.82 2.30
N THR A 144 -3.88 -8.73 2.19
CA THR A 144 -4.78 -8.02 3.08
C THR A 144 -5.62 -9.03 3.86
N PHE A 145 -5.47 -9.04 5.19
CA PHE A 145 -6.28 -9.84 6.11
C PHE A 145 -7.15 -8.92 6.96
N VAL A 146 -8.44 -9.21 7.05
CA VAL A 146 -9.36 -8.54 7.99
C VAL A 146 -9.72 -9.46 9.16
N LYS A 147 -9.93 -8.89 10.34
CA LYS A 147 -10.35 -9.67 11.51
C LYS A 147 -11.71 -10.35 11.24
N PRO A 148 -11.94 -11.59 11.75
CA PRO A 148 -11.05 -12.38 12.60
C PRO A 148 -10.06 -13.28 11.82
N ASN A 149 -9.91 -13.11 10.50
CA ASN A 149 -9.16 -14.02 9.62
C ASN A 149 -7.65 -13.68 9.51
N VAL A 150 -7.09 -13.01 10.51
CA VAL A 150 -5.65 -12.68 10.54
C VAL A 150 -4.87 -13.96 10.93
N PRO A 151 -3.88 -14.39 10.13
CA PRO A 151 -3.01 -15.51 10.47
C PRO A 151 -2.38 -15.37 11.86
N ALA A 152 -2.33 -16.48 12.61
CA ALA A 152 -1.83 -16.47 13.99
C ALA A 152 -0.35 -16.08 14.08
N ASP A 153 0.44 -16.32 13.04
CA ASP A 153 1.84 -15.96 12.95
C ASP A 153 2.08 -14.48 12.60
N LEU A 154 1.03 -13.76 12.23
CA LEU A 154 1.05 -12.31 12.06
C LEU A 154 0.67 -11.55 13.32
N LEU A 155 0.11 -12.21 14.35
CA LEU A 155 -0.23 -11.54 15.61
C LEU A 155 1.01 -10.95 16.30
N ASP A 156 0.80 -9.85 17.02
CA ASP A 156 1.90 -9.14 17.67
C ASP A 156 2.70 -10.06 18.63
N GLY A 157 3.99 -9.82 18.70
CA GLY A 157 4.95 -10.63 19.45
C GLY A 157 5.49 -11.86 18.71
N ASN A 158 4.94 -12.26 17.56
CA ASN A 158 5.54 -13.35 16.79
C ASN A 158 6.80 -12.89 16.02
N PRO A 159 7.97 -13.56 16.21
CA PRO A 159 9.20 -13.17 15.52
C PRO A 159 9.35 -13.76 14.11
N ASN A 160 8.57 -14.79 13.75
CA ASN A 160 8.81 -15.62 12.56
C ASN A 160 7.55 -15.83 11.70
N PRO A 161 6.94 -14.76 11.17
CA PRO A 161 5.87 -14.89 10.18
C PRO A 161 6.34 -15.66 8.94
N ASN A 162 5.48 -16.53 8.39
CA ASN A 162 5.78 -17.33 7.21
C ASN A 162 4.75 -17.10 6.08
N PRO A 163 5.08 -16.23 5.10
CA PRO A 163 4.19 -15.93 3.98
C PRO A 163 3.75 -17.13 3.14
N ASP A 164 4.54 -18.21 3.11
CA ASP A 164 4.21 -19.41 2.33
C ASP A 164 3.05 -20.21 2.94
N THR A 165 2.62 -19.89 4.16
CA THR A 165 1.50 -20.54 4.85
C THR A 165 0.18 -19.80 4.73
N TRP A 166 0.18 -18.55 4.24
CA TRP A 166 -1.01 -17.70 4.19
C TRP A 166 -1.89 -17.96 2.96
N GLY A 167 -1.45 -18.84 2.08
CA GLY A 167 -2.12 -19.13 0.82
C GLY A 167 -1.81 -18.08 -0.24
N MET A 168 -2.73 -17.94 -1.18
CA MET A 168 -2.54 -17.09 -2.36
C MET A 168 -2.51 -15.60 -1.93
N PRO A 169 -1.56 -14.79 -2.46
CA PRO A 169 -1.55 -13.35 -2.22
C PRO A 169 -2.83 -12.66 -2.74
N ASN A 170 -3.03 -11.39 -2.44
CA ASN A 170 -4.05 -10.54 -3.05
C ASN A 170 -3.51 -9.73 -4.24
N ALA A 171 -2.20 -9.53 -4.30
CA ALA A 171 -1.52 -9.01 -5.47
C ALA A 171 -0.15 -9.66 -5.67
N TYR A 172 0.25 -9.85 -6.92
CA TYR A 172 1.56 -10.38 -7.29
C TYR A 172 2.14 -9.63 -8.50
N PHE A 173 3.35 -9.12 -8.35
CA PHE A 173 4.07 -8.33 -9.34
C PHE A 173 5.40 -9.02 -9.65
N PRO A 174 5.55 -9.71 -10.79
CA PRO A 174 6.79 -10.39 -11.13
C PRO A 174 7.87 -9.44 -11.62
N PHE A 175 9.11 -9.77 -11.27
CA PHE A 175 10.33 -9.18 -11.82
C PHE A 175 11.09 -10.18 -12.69
N GLY A 176 12.15 -9.70 -13.34
CA GLY A 176 13.08 -10.53 -14.10
C GLY A 176 13.39 -9.94 -15.47
N LYS A 177 13.58 -10.81 -16.47
CA LYS A 177 14.12 -10.40 -17.79
C LYS A 177 13.37 -9.24 -18.47
N ASN A 178 12.05 -9.17 -18.29
CA ASN A 178 11.21 -8.16 -18.92
C ASN A 178 10.83 -7.01 -17.98
N CYS A 179 11.14 -7.13 -16.68
CA CYS A 179 10.80 -6.16 -15.65
C CYS A 179 11.99 -6.00 -14.71
N ASN A 180 12.75 -4.93 -14.93
CA ASN A 180 14.06 -4.71 -14.32
C ASN A 180 13.93 -4.42 -12.82
N PRO A 181 14.31 -5.35 -11.92
CA PRO A 181 14.16 -5.17 -10.48
C PRO A 181 15.04 -4.03 -9.93
N GLU A 182 16.16 -3.72 -10.58
CA GLU A 182 17.11 -2.71 -10.14
C GLU A 182 16.53 -1.30 -10.13
N THR A 183 15.36 -1.10 -10.75
CA THR A 183 14.66 0.18 -10.75
C THR A 183 13.73 0.36 -9.55
N ILE A 184 13.40 -0.74 -8.87
CA ILE A 184 12.58 -0.75 -7.66
C ILE A 184 13.56 -0.97 -6.52
N ASN A 185 14.05 0.12 -5.94
CA ASN A 185 15.10 0.08 -4.92
C ASN A 185 14.99 1.30 -4.01
N ASN A 186 15.68 1.28 -2.86
CA ASN A 186 15.82 2.41 -1.95
C ASN A 186 14.50 3.15 -1.68
N MET A 187 13.47 2.40 -1.28
CA MET A 187 12.15 2.99 -1.12
C MET A 187 11.94 3.51 0.30
N TYR A 188 11.22 4.61 0.41
CA TYR A 188 10.74 5.16 1.67
C TYR A 188 9.29 4.81 1.83
N LEU A 189 8.94 4.31 3.02
CA LEU A 189 7.56 4.07 3.37
C LEU A 189 6.88 5.39 3.73
N ILE A 190 5.67 5.61 3.20
CA ILE A 190 4.91 6.85 3.33
C ILE A 190 3.48 6.52 3.74
N PHE A 191 2.97 7.26 4.73
CA PHE A 191 1.55 7.36 5.02
C PHE A 191 1.10 8.78 4.75
N ASP A 192 0.02 8.94 3.99
CA ASP A 192 -0.62 10.23 3.83
C ASP A 192 -2.13 10.11 3.62
N ILE A 193 -2.77 11.27 3.77
CA ILE A 193 -4.17 11.47 3.41
C ILE A 193 -4.21 12.73 2.58
N ALA A 194 -4.29 12.56 1.26
CA ALA A 194 -4.51 13.65 0.34
C ALA A 194 -6.00 14.05 0.31
N PHE A 195 -6.27 15.30 -0.08
CA PHE A 195 -7.63 15.80 -0.21
C PHE A 195 -7.88 16.36 -1.61
N CYS A 196 -8.97 15.92 -2.24
CA CYS A 196 -9.49 16.32 -3.56
C CYS A 196 -8.58 16.13 -4.80
N GLY A 197 -7.28 16.40 -4.71
CA GLY A 197 -6.33 16.31 -5.82
C GLY A 197 -6.29 17.53 -6.75
N SER A 198 -5.50 17.43 -7.83
CA SER A 198 -5.19 18.54 -8.74
C SER A 198 -6.35 18.96 -9.65
N THR A 199 -7.29 18.04 -9.92
CA THR A 199 -8.49 18.27 -10.75
C THR A 199 -9.74 18.51 -9.90
N ALA A 200 -9.57 18.85 -8.63
CA ALA A 200 -10.65 19.02 -7.65
C ALA A 200 -11.74 20.01 -8.08
N THR A 201 -13.00 19.58 -7.98
CA THR A 201 -14.19 20.42 -8.10
C THR A 201 -14.29 21.42 -6.94
N ASP A 202 -15.04 22.52 -7.15
CA ASP A 202 -15.33 23.48 -6.07
C ASP A 202 -16.16 22.84 -4.95
N GLU A 203 -16.97 21.83 -5.28
CA GLU A 203 -17.70 21.04 -4.30
C GLU A 203 -16.76 20.32 -3.34
N CYS A 204 -15.78 19.58 -3.86
CA CYS A 204 -14.79 18.90 -3.04
C CYS A 204 -14.05 19.88 -2.11
N LYS A 205 -13.57 21.00 -2.68
CA LYS A 205 -12.88 22.05 -1.91
C LYS A 205 -13.77 22.64 -0.82
N ASN A 206 -15.05 22.81 -1.09
CA ASN A 206 -16.00 23.33 -0.11
C ASN A 206 -16.29 22.33 1.01
N ILE A 207 -16.42 21.03 0.72
CA ILE A 207 -16.56 19.99 1.76
C ILE A 207 -15.35 20.02 2.69
N VAL A 208 -14.13 19.95 2.13
CA VAL A 208 -12.87 19.99 2.92
C VAL A 208 -12.75 21.26 3.75
N ARG A 209 -13.15 22.42 3.21
CA ARG A 209 -13.00 23.71 3.90
C ARG A 209 -14.07 23.95 4.95
N MET A 210 -15.31 23.52 4.71
CA MET A 210 -16.49 24.00 5.43
C MET A 210 -17.18 22.92 6.29
N GLN A 211 -16.80 21.64 6.15
CA GLN A 211 -17.42 20.52 6.88
C GLN A 211 -16.35 19.69 7.64
N PRO A 212 -15.60 20.28 8.59
CA PRO A 212 -14.54 19.57 9.30
C PRO A 212 -15.04 18.32 10.03
N GLU A 213 -16.28 18.33 10.52
CA GLU A 213 -16.91 17.19 11.20
C GLU A 213 -17.10 15.95 10.31
N ALA A 214 -17.10 16.11 8.98
CA ALA A 214 -17.18 15.00 8.05
C ALA A 214 -15.92 14.11 8.06
N PHE A 215 -14.81 14.60 8.63
CA PHE A 215 -13.51 13.95 8.61
C PHE A 215 -13.13 13.29 9.95
N ASN A 216 -14.09 13.06 10.84
CA ASN A 216 -13.83 12.42 12.14
C ASN A 216 -13.27 10.99 12.00
N GLU A 217 -13.60 10.28 10.92
CA GLU A 217 -13.08 8.94 10.60
C GLU A 217 -11.88 8.98 9.64
N THR A 218 -11.32 10.17 9.38
CA THR A 218 -10.20 10.34 8.43
C THR A 218 -8.86 10.24 9.16
N TYR A 219 -8.55 9.05 9.69
CA TYR A 219 -7.29 8.77 10.38
C TYR A 219 -6.86 7.30 10.24
N PHE A 220 -5.55 7.07 10.31
CA PHE A 220 -4.98 5.75 10.51
C PHE A 220 -4.88 5.46 12.01
N LEU A 221 -5.22 4.23 12.42
CA LEU A 221 -4.93 3.71 13.76
C LEU A 221 -4.01 2.51 13.62
N ILE A 222 -2.71 2.77 13.68
CA ILE A 222 -1.65 1.78 13.50
C ILE A 222 -1.33 1.15 14.85
N ASN A 223 -1.43 -0.19 14.92
CA ASN A 223 -1.04 -0.96 16.10
C ASN A 223 0.48 -1.21 16.11
N TYR A 224 1.00 -1.74 15.00
CA TYR A 224 2.43 -1.92 14.79
C TYR A 224 2.77 -1.96 13.31
N MET A 225 4.01 -1.59 13.00
CA MET A 225 4.65 -1.84 11.72
C MET A 225 5.97 -2.56 11.97
N LYS A 226 6.17 -3.69 11.28
CA LYS A 226 7.37 -4.52 11.41
C LYS A 226 7.94 -4.87 10.07
N VAL A 227 9.27 -4.94 10.01
CA VAL A 227 10.01 -5.44 8.85
C VAL A 227 10.81 -6.66 9.29
N PHE A 228 10.58 -7.79 8.63
CA PHE A 228 11.26 -9.04 8.86
C PHE A 228 12.21 -9.32 7.69
N CYS A 229 13.34 -9.96 7.99
CA CYS A 229 14.29 -10.45 7.00
C CYS A 229 14.49 -11.95 7.19
N ARG A 230 15.04 -12.62 6.18
CA ARG A 230 15.44 -14.02 6.33
C ARG A 230 16.52 -14.17 7.43
N PRO A 231 16.60 -15.32 8.11
CA PRO A 231 17.56 -15.53 9.22
C PRO A 231 19.02 -15.24 8.91
N ASN A 232 19.41 -15.30 7.63
CA ASN A 232 20.78 -15.10 7.17
C ASN A 232 21.02 -13.72 6.52
N GLU A 233 20.05 -12.81 6.60
CA GLU A 233 20.15 -11.47 6.03
C GLU A 233 20.24 -10.40 7.14
N GLN A 234 21.11 -9.40 6.96
CA GLN A 234 21.16 -8.27 7.89
C GLN A 234 19.93 -7.38 7.68
N CYS A 235 19.07 -7.30 8.69
CA CYS A 235 18.07 -6.24 8.77
C CYS A 235 18.74 -4.94 9.23
N LEU A 236 18.51 -3.83 8.53
CA LEU A 236 18.63 -2.50 9.14
C LEU A 236 17.45 -2.35 10.11
N THR A 237 17.59 -2.87 11.33
CA THR A 237 16.52 -2.77 12.35
C THR A 237 16.43 -1.34 12.87
N GLY A 238 15.59 -0.52 12.26
CA GLY A 238 15.09 0.73 12.85
C GLY A 238 13.71 0.47 13.46
N ILE A 239 13.66 -0.04 14.69
CA ILE A 239 12.41 -0.13 15.45
C ILE A 239 12.14 1.25 16.06
N TYR A 240 11.06 1.91 15.65
CA TYR A 240 10.45 3.00 16.42
C TYR A 240 8.93 2.81 16.45
N GLY A 241 8.46 2.02 17.41
CA GLY A 241 7.12 2.17 17.96
C GLY A 241 7.26 2.95 19.27
N SER A 242 6.53 4.05 19.43
CA SER A 242 6.40 4.71 20.72
C SER A 242 5.49 3.87 21.62
N GLY A 243 5.93 3.66 22.87
CA GLY A 243 5.06 3.22 23.95
C GLY A 243 4.26 4.37 24.54
#